data_AF-A0A8F4SK39-F1
#
_entry.id   AF-A0A8F4SK39-F1
#
_cell.length_a   1.000
_cell.length_b   1.000
_cell.length_c   1.000
_cell.angle_alpha   90.00
_cell.angle_beta   90.00
_cell.angle_gamma   90.00
#
_symmetry.space_group_name_H-M   'P 1'
#
loop_
_entity.id
_entity.type
_entity.pdbx_description
1 polymer ?
#
loop_
_entity_poly.entity_id
_entity_poly.type
_entity_poly.pdbx_seq_one_letter_code
_entity_poly.pdbx_strand_id
1 'polypeptide(L)'
;MISLMDKQKIIIDGFLNGKSQWGIHRETGISRKTIRKYIREYEEKRSKLLEGEGDKLILTEEMIEPPKYDSSNRQKVKLTDEIMARIDFYLQVLYLFHIFICFLK
;
A
#
# COMPACT_ATOMS: atom_id res chain seq x y z
N MET A 1 -4.39 -6.68 -7.28
CA MET A 1 -3.38 -5.61 -7.16
C MET A 1 -3.47 -4.79 -8.43
N ILE A 2 -3.48 -3.46 -8.35
CA ILE A 2 -3.66 -2.64 -9.56
C ILE A 2 -2.36 -2.63 -10.37
N SER A 3 -2.43 -2.67 -11.70
CA SER A 3 -1.22 -2.61 -12.52
C SER A 3 -0.78 -1.16 -12.73
N LEU A 4 0.46 -0.98 -13.21
CA LEU A 4 0.95 0.33 -13.62
C LEU A 4 0.10 0.92 -14.77
N MET A 5 -0.27 0.08 -15.74
CA MET A 5 -1.13 0.47 -16.87
C MET A 5 -2.49 0.98 -16.40
N ASP A 6 -3.07 0.32 -15.40
CA ASP A 6 -4.34 0.75 -14.81
C ASP A 6 -4.22 2.11 -14.11
N LYS A 7 -3.13 2.33 -13.36
CA LYS A 7 -2.85 3.62 -12.70
C LYS A 7 -2.71 4.73 -13.75
N GLN A 8 -1.95 4.50 -14.81
CA GLN A 8 -1.77 5.46 -15.90
C GLN A 8 -3.08 5.76 -16.61
N LYS A 9 -3.87 4.73 -16.93
CA LYS A 9 -5.17 4.88 -17.58
C LYS A 9 -6.12 5.74 -16.74
N ILE A 10 -6.18 5.51 -15.43
CA ILE A 10 -6.98 6.33 -14.50
C ILE A 10 -6.57 7.81 -14.57
N ILE A 11 -5.26 8.09 -14.54
CA ILE A 11 -4.74 9.47 -14.56
C ILE A 11 -5.07 10.14 -15.90
N ILE A 12 -4.83 9.45 -17.03
CA ILE A 12 -5.14 9.96 -18.38
C ILE A 12 -6.64 10.21 -18.53
N ASP A 13 -7.47 9.24 -18.17
CA ASP A 13 -8.93 9.35 -18.32
C ASP A 13 -9.54 10.42 -17.41
N GLY A 14 -9.05 10.54 -16.18
CA GLY A 14 -9.54 11.53 -15.22
C GLY A 14 -9.09 12.95 -15.54
N PHE A 15 -7.81 13.12 -15.88
CA PHE A 15 -7.20 14.44 -16.03
C PHE A 15 -7.23 14.97 -17.46
N LEU A 16 -6.83 14.16 -18.45
CA LEU A 16 -6.76 14.58 -19.86
C LEU A 16 -8.12 14.47 -20.56
N ASN A 17 -8.84 13.37 -20.34
CA ASN A 17 -10.13 13.13 -20.98
C ASN A 17 -11.32 13.72 -20.21
N GLY A 18 -11.10 14.25 -19.00
CA GLY A 18 -12.14 14.84 -18.15
C GLY A 18 -13.26 13.87 -17.75
N LYS A 19 -13.01 12.56 -17.78
CA LYS A 19 -14.03 11.56 -17.44
C LYS A 19 -14.36 11.64 -15.95
N SER A 20 -15.65 11.54 -15.64
CA SER A 20 -16.08 11.38 -14.25
C SER A 20 -15.53 10.07 -13.66
N GLN A 21 -15.30 10.06 -12.34
CA GLN A 21 -14.89 8.84 -11.62
C GLN A 21 -15.85 7.67 -11.86
N TRP A 22 -17.14 7.95 -12.10
CA TRP A 22 -18.14 6.96 -12.48
C TRP A 22 -17.93 6.40 -13.89
N GLY A 23 -17.55 7.25 -14.85
CA GLY A 23 -17.17 6.79 -16.20
C GLY A 23 -15.97 5.84 -16.14
N ILE A 24 -14.91 6.25 -15.44
CA ILE A 24 -13.69 5.45 -15.27
C ILE A 24 -14.00 4.12 -14.58
N HIS A 25 -14.85 4.13 -13.54
CA HIS A 25 -15.27 2.91 -12.85
C HIS A 25 -16.01 1.93 -13.77
N ARG A 26 -16.94 2.43 -14.60
CA ARG A 26 -17.69 1.60 -15.56
C ARG A 26 -16.80 0.97 -16.62
N GLU A 27 -15.76 1.68 -17.05
CA GLU A 27 -14.85 1.22 -18.10
C GLU A 27 -13.74 0.28 -17.58
N THR A 28 -13.22 0.53 -16.38
CA THR A 28 -12.06 -0.19 -15.83
C THR A 28 -12.43 -1.26 -14.80
N GLY A 29 -13.63 -1.18 -14.22
CA GLY A 29 -14.04 -2.00 -13.08
C GLY A 29 -13.31 -1.67 -11.77
N ILE A 30 -12.42 -0.68 -11.75
CA ILE A 30 -11.60 -0.33 -10.59
C ILE A 30 -12.44 0.40 -9.56
N SER A 31 -12.19 0.15 -8.28
CA SER A 31 -12.93 0.81 -7.20
C SER A 31 -12.82 2.33 -7.28
N ARG A 32 -13.94 3.03 -7.08
CA ARG A 32 -13.98 4.50 -7.08
C ARG A 32 -13.05 5.13 -6.04
N LYS A 33 -12.81 4.46 -4.90
CA LYS A 33 -11.86 4.93 -3.88
C LYS A 33 -10.44 4.98 -4.43
N THR A 34 -10.06 3.96 -5.20
CA THR A 34 -8.75 3.86 -5.84
C THR A 34 -8.60 4.91 -6.95
N ILE A 35 -9.63 5.07 -7.80
CA ILE A 35 -9.66 6.10 -8.85
C ILE A 35 -9.47 7.49 -8.23
N ARG A 36 -10.27 7.82 -7.20
CA ARG A 36 -10.19 9.09 -6.49
C ARG A 36 -8.82 9.33 -5.87
N LYS A 37 -8.23 8.31 -5.23
CA LYS A 37 -6.90 8.38 -4.63
C LYS A 37 -5.86 8.81 -5.66
N TYR A 38 -5.78 8.11 -6.80
CA TYR A 38 -4.77 8.39 -7.82
C TYR A 38 -4.96 9.72 -8.53
N ILE A 39 -6.20 10.14 -8.79
CA ILE A 39 -6.46 11.48 -9.35
C ILE A 39 -5.97 12.56 -8.38
N ARG A 40 -6.32 12.44 -7.09
CA ARG A 40 -5.93 13.44 -6.09
C ARG A 40 -4.42 13.50 -5.85
N GLU A 41 -3.76 12.35 -5.77
CA GLU A 41 -2.30 12.28 -5.61
C GLU A 41 -1.58 12.97 -6.77
N TYR A 42 -2.04 12.76 -8.00
CA TYR A 42 -1.51 13.43 -9.19
C TYR A 42 -1.73 14.95 -9.17
N GLU A 43 -2.94 15.39 -8.80
CA GLU A 43 -3.27 16.83 -8.68
C GLU A 43 -2.43 17.53 -7.60
N GLU A 44 -2.33 16.96 -6.41
CA GLU A 44 -1.55 17.50 -5.28
C GLU A 44 -0.07 17.63 -5.61
N LYS A 45 0.49 16.70 -6.39
CA LYS A 45 1.89 16.77 -6.82
C LYS A 45 2.07 17.78 -7.93
N ARG A 46 1.14 17.85 -8.88
CA ARG A 46 1.16 18.88 -9.92
C ARG A 46 1.05 20.29 -9.33
N SER A 47 0.20 20.50 -8.33
CA SER A 47 0.09 21.83 -7.68
C SER A 47 1.40 22.22 -7.01
N LYS A 48 2.04 21.28 -6.28
CA LYS A 48 3.37 21.51 -5.68
C LYS A 48 4.45 21.85 -6.71
N LEU A 49 4.40 21.25 -7.90
CA LEU A 49 5.32 21.55 -9.02
C LEU A 49 5.02 22.89 -9.71
N LEU A 50 3.81 23.43 -9.58
CA LEU A 50 3.46 24.75 -10.10
C LEU A 50 3.81 25.87 -9.11
N GLU A 51 3.81 25.55 -7.82
CA GLU A 51 4.11 26.48 -6.71
C GLU A 51 5.61 26.63 -6.42
N GLY A 52 6.46 25.70 -6.87
CA GLY A 52 7.93 25.82 -6.82
C GLY A 52 8.54 25.44 -8.16
N GLU A 53 9.74 25.90 -8.47
CA GLU A 53 10.52 25.60 -9.69
C GLU A 53 10.86 24.09 -9.83
N GLY A 54 9.85 23.24 -9.95
CA GLY A 54 9.98 21.80 -10.02
C GLY A 54 10.11 21.34 -11.47
N ASP A 55 11.17 20.60 -11.76
CA ASP A 55 11.38 19.98 -13.06
C ASP A 55 10.21 19.06 -13.43
N LYS A 56 9.71 19.19 -14.68
CA LYS A 56 8.67 18.33 -15.27
C LYS A 56 9.01 16.83 -15.21
N LEU A 57 10.28 16.49 -15.00
CA LEU A 57 10.78 15.13 -14.82
C LEU A 57 10.09 14.40 -13.66
N ILE A 58 9.79 15.08 -12.55
CA ILE A 58 9.19 14.48 -11.35
C ILE A 58 7.78 13.92 -11.63
N LEU A 59 7.01 14.60 -12.48
CA LEU A 59 5.67 14.15 -12.87
C LEU A 59 5.74 12.91 -13.78
N THR A 60 6.79 12.84 -14.60
CA THR A 60 7.03 11.74 -15.55
C THR A 60 7.47 10.48 -14.81
N GLU A 61 8.30 10.62 -13.78
CA GLU A 61 8.72 9.51 -12.92
C GLU A 61 7.54 8.86 -12.22
N GLU A 62 6.60 9.64 -11.69
CA GLU A 62 5.46 9.08 -10.96
C GLU A 62 4.44 8.35 -11.85
N MET A 63 4.33 8.76 -13.11
CA MET A 63 3.57 8.02 -14.12
C MET A 63 4.19 6.66 -14.42
N ILE A 64 5.51 6.53 -14.25
CA ILE A 64 6.27 5.29 -14.51
C ILE A 64 6.34 4.42 -13.25
N GLU A 65 6.24 5.02 -12.05
CA GLU A 65 6.33 4.29 -10.80
C GLU A 65 5.14 3.37 -10.53
N PRO A 66 5.40 2.08 -10.19
CA PRO A 66 4.36 1.13 -9.87
C PRO A 66 3.57 1.55 -8.62
N PRO A 67 2.28 1.18 -8.54
CA PRO A 67 1.44 1.50 -7.39
C PRO A 67 1.97 0.83 -6.11
N LYS A 68 2.34 1.64 -5.12
CA LYS A 68 2.81 1.17 -3.81
C LYS A 68 1.63 0.92 -2.86
N TYR A 69 1.58 -0.27 -2.27
CA TYR A 69 0.63 -0.60 -1.21
C TYR A 69 1.18 -0.14 0.14
N ASP A 70 0.39 0.62 0.90
CA ASP A 70 0.73 1.04 2.25
C ASP A 70 0.15 0.07 3.27
N SER A 71 1.02 -0.61 4.02
CA SER A 71 0.66 -1.52 5.11
C SER A 71 0.96 -0.92 6.49
N SER A 72 1.35 0.35 6.59
CA SER A 72 1.71 1.00 7.86
C SER A 72 0.59 0.97 8.90
N ASN A 73 -0.66 1.16 8.46
CA ASN A 73 -1.84 1.11 9.32
C ASN A 73 -2.27 -0.31 9.72
N ARG A 74 -1.63 -1.37 9.19
CA ARG A 74 -2.00 -2.75 9.51
C ARG A 74 -1.49 -3.12 10.89
N GLN A 75 -2.41 -3.23 11.85
CA GLN A 75 -2.12 -3.72 13.19
C GLN A 75 -2.45 -5.22 13.31
N LYS A 76 -1.71 -5.94 14.16
CA LYS A 76 -1.98 -7.36 14.45
C LYS A 76 -3.17 -7.49 15.39
N VAL A 77 -4.38 -7.61 14.84
CA VAL A 77 -5.63 -7.70 15.61
C VAL A 77 -5.68 -8.89 16.58
N LYS A 78 -4.99 -9.98 16.25
CA LYS A 78 -5.01 -11.24 17.02
C LYS A 78 -3.78 -11.45 17.90
N LEU A 79 -2.78 -10.57 17.83
CA LEU A 79 -1.56 -10.70 18.64
C LEU A 79 -1.65 -9.72 19.81
N THR A 80 -2.37 -10.12 20.87
CA THR A 80 -2.41 -9.36 22.13
C THR A 80 -1.20 -9.69 22.99
N ASP A 81 -0.88 -8.83 23.95
CA ASP A 81 0.22 -9.04 24.90
C ASP A 81 0.07 -10.36 25.67
N GLU A 82 -1.16 -10.74 26.01
CA GLU A 82 -1.48 -12.04 26.62
C GLU A 82 -1.09 -13.22 25.73
N ILE A 83 -1.36 -13.11 24.43
CA ILE A 83 -1.02 -14.14 23.45
C ILE A 83 0.49 -14.19 23.25
N MET A 84 1.19 -13.04 23.24
CA MET A 84 2.66 -13.00 23.17
C MET A 84 3.28 -13.68 24.39
N ALA A 85 2.84 -13.32 25.60
CA ALA A 85 3.32 -13.94 26.84
C ALA A 85 3.08 -15.46 26.84
N ARG A 86 1.96 -15.92 26.29
CA ARG A 86 1.63 -17.34 26.19
C ARG A 86 2.51 -18.06 25.16
N ILE A 87 2.83 -17.42 24.03
CA ILE A 87 3.78 -17.94 23.05
C ILE A 87 5.17 -18.07 23.69
N ASP A 88 5.64 -17.02 24.38
CA ASP A 88 6.94 -17.01 25.03
C ASP A 88 7.05 -18.07 26.13
N PHE A 89 5.98 -18.27 26.91
CA PHE A 89 5.89 -19.34 27.89
C PHE A 89 6.08 -20.72 27.25
N TYR A 90 5.34 -21.04 26.19
CA TYR A 90 5.47 -22.34 25.54
C TYR A 90 6.83 -22.55 24.88
N LEU A 91 7.43 -21.49 24.32
CA LEU A 91 8.79 -21.54 23.79
C LEU A 91 9.80 -21.87 24.89
N GLN A 92 9.75 -21.16 26.03
CA GLN A 92 10.64 -21.44 27.16
C GLN A 92 10.49 -22.86 27.70
N VAL A 93 9.26 -23.33 27.85
CA VAL A 93 8.99 -24.71 28.28
C VAL A 93 9.59 -25.71 27.30
N LEU A 94 9.39 -25.53 25.99
CA LEU A 94 9.98 -26.39 24.96
C LEU A 94 11.52 -26.40 25.00
N TYR A 95 12.16 -25.25 25.18
CA TYR A 95 13.61 -25.16 25.34
C TYR A 95 14.09 -25.90 26.59
N LEU A 96 13.38 -25.76 27.72
CA LEU A 96 13.73 -26.45 28.97
C LEU A 96 13.60 -27.97 28.82
N PHE A 97 12.51 -28.44 28.20
CA PHE A 97 12.31 -29.86 27.88
C PHE A 97 13.43 -30.40 26.98
N HIS A 98 13.82 -29.63 25.95
CA HIS A 98 14.91 -30.03 25.06
C HIS A 98 16.25 -30.13 25.78
N ILE A 99 16.59 -29.14 26.62
CA ILE A 99 17.82 -29.16 27.44
C ILE A 99 17.81 -30.36 28.40
N PHE A 100 16.69 -30.63 29.04
CA PHE A 100 16.55 -31.75 29.98
C PHE A 100 16.70 -33.10 29.27
N ILE A 101 16.12 -33.26 28.08
CA ILE A 101 16.29 -34.45 27.23
C ILE A 101 17.74 -34.62 26.78
N CYS A 102 18.42 -33.53 26.41
CA CYS A 102 19.84 -33.57 26.03
C CYS A 102 20.76 -33.86 27.22
N PHE A 103 20.41 -33.49 28.45
CA PHE A 103 21.20 -33.79 29.65
C PHE A 103 21.01 -35.22 30.18
N LEU A 104 19.89 -35.88 29.85
CA LEU A 104 19.58 -37.26 30.25
C LEU A 104 20.09 -38.32 29.25
N LYS A 105 20.82 -37.92 28.22
CA LYS A 105 21.33 -38.79 27.16
C LYS A 105 22.86 -38.74 27.13
#